data_AF-A0AA35T6Q2-F1
#
_entry.id   AF-A0AA35T6Q2-F1
#
_cell.length_a   1.000
_cell.length_b   1.000
_cell.length_c   1.000
_cell.angle_alpha   90.00
_cell.angle_beta   90.00
_cell.angle_gamma   90.00
#
_symmetry.space_group_name_H-M   'P 1'
#
loop_
_entity.id
_entity.type
_entity.pdbx_description
1 polymer ?
#
loop_
_entity_poly.entity_id
_entity_poly.type
_entity_poly.pdbx_seq_one_letter_code
_entity_poly.pdbx_strand_id
1 'polypeptide(L)'
;MIGVKRAVNPQLQMAGDGSGKADLTSLETLLRENPDNKFLVTLLSRENQHELCVIGRKFKNLMIFGCWWFMNNPSVIEEITRERIELLGLSVIPQHSDARILDQLVYKWIHSRQIIADVLVEKYQTLLDVGWTLTSSEVERDVNNLFGGNFDRFLNGN
;
A
#
# COMPACT_ATOMS: atom_id res chain seq x y z
N MET A 1 -10.33 4.20 3.28
CA MET A 1 -9.66 5.11 2.32
C MET A 1 -9.90 6.54 2.79
N ILE A 2 -8.86 7.29 3.15
CA ILE A 2 -8.99 8.59 3.86
C ILE A 2 -8.19 9.67 3.12
N GLY A 3 -8.67 10.92 3.13
CA GLY A 3 -7.94 12.09 2.61
C GLY A 3 -8.55 12.77 1.38
N VAL A 4 -9.72 12.33 0.90
CA VAL A 4 -10.42 13.02 -0.20
C VAL A 4 -11.12 14.29 0.28
N LYS A 5 -10.83 15.42 -0.36
CA LYS A 5 -11.60 16.66 -0.21
C LYS A 5 -12.61 16.74 -1.35
N ARG A 6 -13.88 16.44 -1.06
CA ARG A 6 -14.91 16.31 -2.10
C ARG A 6 -15.29 17.65 -2.73
N ALA A 7 -15.57 17.63 -4.03
CA ALA A 7 -16.17 18.72 -4.79
C ALA A 7 -15.47 20.09 -4.59
N VAL A 8 -14.13 20.10 -4.60
CA VAL A 8 -13.34 21.35 -4.61
C VAL A 8 -13.69 22.20 -5.83
N ASN A 9 -13.91 21.55 -6.97
CA ASN A 9 -14.50 22.17 -8.16
C ASN A 9 -15.74 21.38 -8.60
N PRO A 10 -16.95 21.75 -8.15
CA PRO A 10 -18.17 21.00 -8.44
C PRO A 10 -18.51 20.88 -9.93
N GLN A 11 -18.07 21.83 -10.75
CA GLN A 11 -18.34 21.83 -12.20
C GLN A 11 -17.66 20.65 -12.92
N LEU A 12 -16.59 20.11 -12.33
CA LEU A 12 -15.85 18.96 -12.88
C LEU A 12 -16.43 17.60 -12.46
N GLN A 13 -17.54 17.57 -11.71
CA GLN A 13 -18.22 16.36 -11.25
C GLN A 13 -17.22 15.36 -10.61
N MET A 14 -17.08 14.15 -11.16
CA MET A 14 -16.18 13.10 -10.68
C MET A 14 -14.69 13.49 -10.71
N ALA A 15 -14.30 14.51 -11.47
CA ALA A 15 -12.94 15.04 -11.53
C ALA A 15 -12.74 16.27 -10.63
N GLY A 16 -13.76 16.67 -9.87
CA GLY A 16 -13.74 17.86 -9.02
C GLY A 16 -13.19 17.67 -7.61
N ASP A 17 -12.79 16.46 -7.27
CA ASP A 17 -12.27 16.12 -5.94
C ASP A 17 -10.78 16.47 -5.82
N GLY A 18 -10.37 16.90 -4.61
CA GLY A 18 -8.99 17.16 -4.25
C GLY A 18 -8.46 16.20 -3.18
N SER A 19 -7.23 16.46 -2.74
CA SER A 19 -6.57 15.73 -1.64
C SER A 19 -6.35 16.65 -0.43
N GLY A 20 -6.37 16.09 0.77
CA GLY A 20 -6.04 16.76 2.01
C GLY A 20 -5.32 15.82 2.97
N LYS A 21 -4.31 16.34 3.68
CA LYS A 21 -3.64 15.63 4.77
C LYS A 21 -4.64 15.38 5.89
N ALA A 22 -4.70 14.14 6.38
CA ALA A 22 -5.53 13.74 7.50
C ALA A 22 -4.72 13.73 8.80
N ASP A 23 -5.39 14.02 9.92
CA ASP A 23 -4.89 13.71 11.27
C ASP A 23 -5.16 12.23 11.57
N LEU A 24 -4.08 11.46 11.76
CA LEU A 24 -4.18 10.01 11.95
C LEU A 24 -4.46 9.61 13.40
N THR A 25 -4.59 10.56 14.34
CA THR A 25 -4.99 10.29 15.73
C THR A 25 -6.32 9.53 15.80
N SER A 26 -7.26 9.85 14.91
CA SER A 26 -8.55 9.15 14.82
C SER A 26 -8.39 7.71 14.38
N LEU A 27 -7.48 7.44 13.44
CA LEU A 27 -7.16 6.09 12.99
C LEU A 27 -6.51 5.28 14.12
N GLU A 28 -5.53 5.85 14.83
CA GLU A 28 -4.91 5.18 15.97
C GLU A 28 -5.92 4.84 17.07
N THR A 29 -6.86 5.75 17.33
CA THR A 29 -7.93 5.54 18.32
C THR A 29 -8.83 4.38 17.90
N LEU A 30 -9.28 4.34 16.64
CA LEU A 30 -10.07 3.22 16.11
C LEU A 30 -9.33 1.88 16.25
N LEU A 31 -8.05 1.85 15.88
CA LEU A 31 -7.22 0.64 15.95
C LEU A 31 -7.03 0.16 17.39
N ARG A 32 -6.80 1.09 18.32
CA ARG A 32 -6.55 0.81 19.74
C ARG A 32 -7.81 0.34 20.47
N GLU A 33 -8.95 0.98 20.20
CA GLU A 33 -10.21 0.71 20.90
C GLU A 33 -10.94 -0.52 20.36
N ASN A 34 -10.59 -0.98 19.15
CA ASN A 34 -11.25 -2.11 18.49
C ASN A 34 -10.22 -3.18 18.07
N PRO A 35 -9.51 -3.82 19.03
CA PRO A 35 -8.42 -4.74 18.73
C PRO A 35 -8.86 -6.00 17.97
N ASP A 36 -10.13 -6.38 18.09
CA ASP A 36 -10.73 -7.54 17.42
C ASP A 36 -11.30 -7.20 16.03
N ASN A 37 -11.39 -5.91 15.68
CA ASN A 37 -11.81 -5.46 14.35
C ASN A 37 -10.59 -5.30 13.44
N LYS A 38 -10.76 -5.66 12.18
CA LYS A 38 -9.73 -5.52 11.15
C LYS A 38 -9.96 -4.28 10.29
N PHE A 39 -8.88 -3.56 10.01
CA PHE A 39 -8.92 -2.31 9.27
C PHE A 39 -8.02 -2.36 8.05
N LEU A 40 -8.61 -2.19 6.86
CA LEU A 40 -7.88 -1.97 5.60
C LEU A 40 -7.79 -0.47 5.34
N VAL A 41 -6.57 0.07 5.24
CA VAL A 41 -6.35 1.52 5.09
C VAL A 41 -5.43 1.85 3.92
N THR A 42 -5.84 2.87 3.17
CA THR A 42 -5.03 3.59 2.19
C THR A 42 -5.34 5.09 2.33
N LEU A 43 -4.35 5.94 2.08
CA LEU A 43 -4.43 7.39 2.28
C LEU A 43 -4.12 8.14 0.98
N LEU A 44 -4.75 9.31 0.79
CA LEU A 44 -4.66 10.10 -0.45
C LEU A 44 -3.58 11.19 -0.42
N SER A 45 -3.11 11.60 0.75
CA SER A 45 -2.03 12.58 0.89
C SER A 45 -0.68 11.87 0.93
N ARG A 46 0.30 12.42 0.20
CA ARG A 46 1.69 11.93 0.19
C ARG A 46 2.32 12.10 1.57
N GLU A 47 2.00 13.21 2.24
CA GLU A 47 2.52 13.60 3.55
C GLU A 47 2.07 12.70 4.70
N ASN A 48 1.08 11.81 4.49
CA ASN A 48 0.65 10.84 5.48
C ASN A 48 1.29 9.44 5.31
N GLN A 49 1.99 9.16 4.21
CA GLN A 49 2.35 7.77 3.87
C GLN A 49 3.38 7.17 4.84
N HIS A 50 4.43 7.93 5.17
CA HIS A 50 5.43 7.50 6.14
C HIS A 50 4.82 7.28 7.54
N GLU A 51 4.00 8.22 8.02
CA GLU A 51 3.31 8.11 9.32
C GLU A 51 2.41 6.88 9.38
N LEU A 52 1.68 6.58 8.30
CA LEU A 52 0.86 5.37 8.20
C LEU A 52 1.71 4.10 8.34
N CYS A 53 2.91 4.06 7.76
CA CYS A 53 3.83 2.93 7.92
C CYS A 53 4.26 2.76 9.38
N VAL A 54 4.55 3.86 10.09
CA VAL A 54 4.88 3.81 11.53
C VAL A 54 3.71 3.27 12.35
N ILE A 55 2.48 3.70 12.06
CA ILE A 55 1.25 3.17 12.69
C ILE A 55 1.08 1.67 12.37
N GLY A 56 1.34 1.24 11.13
CA GLY A 56 1.33 -0.17 10.73
C GLY A 56 2.26 -1.05 11.56
N ARG A 57 3.38 -0.50 12.04
CA ARG A 57 4.30 -1.22 12.96
C ARG A 57 3.74 -1.37 14.38
N LYS A 58 2.65 -0.67 14.74
CA LYS A 58 2.06 -0.69 16.09
C LYS A 58 0.84 -1.60 16.18
N PHE A 59 0.07 -1.71 15.10
CA PHE A 59 -1.26 -2.32 15.13
C PHE A 59 -1.37 -3.49 14.15
N LYS A 60 -1.40 -4.73 14.68
CA LYS A 60 -1.57 -5.95 13.88
C LYS A 60 -2.93 -6.03 13.16
N ASN A 61 -3.93 -5.30 13.67
CA ASN A 61 -5.27 -5.21 13.10
C ASN A 61 -5.38 -4.14 12.00
N LEU A 62 -4.26 -3.53 11.59
CA LEU A 62 -4.16 -2.65 10.44
C LEU A 62 -3.45 -3.36 9.28
N MET A 63 -4.11 -3.44 8.13
CA MET A 63 -3.48 -3.79 6.86
C MET A 63 -3.46 -2.56 5.95
N ILE A 64 -2.25 -2.11 5.61
CA ILE A 64 -2.03 -0.99 4.70
C ILE A 64 -2.07 -1.53 3.27
N PHE A 65 -2.85 -0.90 2.40
CA PHE A 65 -2.96 -1.31 1.02
C PHE A 65 -2.83 -0.17 0.03
N GLY A 66 -2.23 -0.45 -1.13
CA GLY A 66 -2.41 0.35 -2.33
C GLY A 66 -1.66 1.68 -2.42
N CYS A 67 -1.55 2.21 -3.64
CA CYS A 67 -1.20 3.59 -3.91
C CYS A 67 -2.43 4.26 -4.55
N TRP A 68 -3.29 4.85 -3.72
CA TRP A 68 -4.63 5.28 -4.14
C TRP A 68 -4.64 6.58 -4.95
N TRP A 69 -5.31 6.55 -6.11
CA TRP A 69 -5.69 7.71 -6.91
C TRP A 69 -4.52 8.67 -7.20
N PHE A 70 -4.41 9.82 -6.53
CA PHE A 70 -3.30 10.76 -6.75
C PHE A 70 -1.94 10.19 -6.35
N MET A 71 -1.91 9.14 -5.53
CA MET A 71 -0.70 8.39 -5.20
C MET A 71 -0.33 7.36 -6.28
N ASN A 72 -1.20 7.11 -7.25
CA ASN A 72 -0.98 6.12 -8.32
C ASN A 72 -0.16 6.70 -9.49
N ASN A 73 0.98 7.32 -9.17
CA ASN A 73 1.93 7.88 -10.12
C ASN A 73 3.29 7.18 -9.91
N PRO A 74 4.07 6.91 -10.98
CA PRO A 74 5.27 6.07 -10.89
C PRO A 74 6.23 6.45 -9.76
N SER A 75 6.58 7.75 -9.68
CA SER A 75 7.50 8.27 -8.66
C SER A 75 6.97 8.12 -7.23
N VAL A 76 5.65 8.25 -7.04
CA VAL A 76 5.01 8.15 -5.73
C VAL A 76 4.81 6.67 -5.34
N ILE A 77 4.48 5.81 -6.30
CA ILE A 77 4.40 4.35 -6.08
C ILE A 77 5.77 3.83 -5.63
N GLU A 78 6.84 4.25 -6.30
CA GLU A 78 8.19 3.83 -5.96
C GLU A 78 8.56 4.24 -4.52
N GLU A 79 8.41 5.53 -4.19
CA GLU A 79 8.67 6.08 -2.85
C GLU A 79 7.88 5.32 -1.77
N ILE A 80 6.55 5.21 -1.93
CA ILE A 80 5.67 4.54 -0.97
C ILE A 80 6.03 3.06 -0.82
N THR A 81 6.33 2.37 -1.94
CA THR A 81 6.68 0.95 -1.89
C THR A 81 7.98 0.74 -1.14
N ARG A 82 8.99 1.57 -1.38
CA ARG A 82 10.28 1.52 -0.65
C ARG A 82 10.10 1.73 0.84
N GLU A 83 9.44 2.81 1.24
CA GLU A 83 9.17 3.12 2.66
C GLU A 83 8.43 1.98 3.36
N ARG A 84 7.41 1.40 2.69
CA ARG A 84 6.64 0.28 3.22
C ARG A 84 7.51 -0.96 3.41
N ILE A 85 8.27 -1.36 2.41
CA ILE A 85 9.11 -2.56 2.53
C ILE A 85 10.21 -2.35 3.59
N GLU A 86 10.78 -1.16 3.70
CA GLU A 86 11.80 -0.85 4.71
C GLU A 86 11.24 -0.87 6.14
N LEU A 87 10.03 -0.35 6.36
CA LEU A 87 9.42 -0.25 7.70
C LEU A 87 8.59 -1.47 8.09
N LEU A 88 8.04 -2.22 7.14
CA LEU A 88 7.06 -3.28 7.38
C LEU A 88 7.51 -4.64 6.80
N GLY A 89 8.61 -4.68 6.05
CA GLY A 89 8.94 -5.87 5.27
C GLY A 89 7.81 -6.19 4.30
N LEU A 90 7.46 -7.47 4.21
CA LEU A 90 6.45 -7.94 3.26
C LEU A 90 5.01 -7.93 3.82
N SER A 91 4.76 -7.33 4.99
CA SER A 91 3.42 -7.32 5.63
C SER A 91 2.54 -6.16 5.12
N VAL A 92 2.44 -6.02 3.81
CA VAL A 92 1.65 -4.97 3.12
C VAL A 92 0.98 -5.52 1.87
N ILE A 93 -0.02 -4.79 1.37
CA ILE A 93 -0.55 -5.00 0.02
C ILE A 93 -0.08 -3.80 -0.83
N PRO A 94 0.95 -3.94 -1.69
CA PRO A 94 1.62 -2.79 -2.28
C PRO A 94 0.73 -1.99 -3.24
N GLN A 95 -0.22 -2.65 -3.93
CA GLN A 95 -1.03 -2.00 -4.95
C GLN A 95 -2.49 -2.48 -5.04
N HIS A 96 -3.36 -1.61 -5.54
CA HIS A 96 -4.68 -1.94 -6.12
C HIS A 96 -4.89 -1.10 -7.38
N SER A 97 -5.79 -1.52 -8.28
CA SER A 97 -5.97 -0.79 -9.55
C SER A 97 -6.91 0.41 -9.41
N ASP A 98 -7.99 0.33 -8.63
CA ASP A 98 -9.09 1.29 -8.67
C ASP A 98 -9.56 1.52 -10.14
N ALA A 99 -9.63 0.43 -10.91
CA ALA A 99 -10.03 0.46 -12.31
C ALA A 99 -11.53 0.75 -12.43
N ARG A 100 -11.88 1.76 -13.24
CA ARG A 100 -13.26 2.12 -13.58
C ARG A 100 -13.66 1.62 -14.97
N ILE A 101 -12.67 1.28 -15.80
CA ILE A 101 -12.82 0.70 -17.12
C ILE A 101 -11.95 -0.56 -17.15
N LEU A 102 -12.48 -1.66 -17.71
CA LEU A 102 -11.83 -2.98 -17.68
C LEU A 102 -10.39 -2.95 -18.20
N ASP A 103 -10.15 -2.29 -19.34
CA ASP A 103 -8.83 -2.22 -19.97
C ASP A 103 -7.77 -1.52 -19.11
N GLN A 104 -8.19 -0.74 -18.10
CA GLN A 104 -7.27 -0.11 -17.17
C GLN A 104 -6.51 -1.14 -16.33
N LEU A 105 -7.06 -2.34 -16.14
CA LEU A 105 -6.35 -3.42 -15.44
C LEU A 105 -5.01 -3.73 -16.12
N VAL A 106 -4.96 -3.70 -17.46
CA VAL A 106 -3.75 -4.03 -18.22
C VAL A 106 -2.62 -3.06 -17.86
N TYR A 107 -2.81 -1.77 -18.10
CA TYR A 107 -1.71 -0.82 -17.89
C TYR A 107 -1.42 -0.58 -16.40
N LYS A 108 -2.44 -0.59 -15.53
CA LYS A 108 -2.23 -0.34 -14.09
C LYS A 108 -1.39 -1.46 -13.45
N TRP A 109 -1.66 -2.71 -13.82
CA TRP A 109 -0.89 -3.84 -13.31
C TRP A 109 0.49 -3.95 -13.95
N ILE A 110 0.63 -3.77 -15.27
CA ILE A 110 1.96 -3.81 -15.91
C ILE A 110 2.89 -2.77 -15.27
N HIS A 111 2.43 -1.53 -15.17
CA HIS A 111 3.20 -0.43 -14.62
C HIS A 111 3.58 -0.66 -13.15
N SER A 112 2.60 -0.98 -12.31
CA SER A 112 2.86 -1.14 -10.88
C SER A 112 3.74 -2.35 -10.59
N ARG A 113 3.56 -3.46 -11.33
CA ARG A 113 4.38 -4.66 -11.16
C ARG A 113 5.84 -4.41 -11.49
N GLN A 114 6.14 -3.61 -12.52
CA GLN A 114 7.52 -3.25 -12.86
C GLN A 114 8.19 -2.52 -11.69
N ILE A 115 7.55 -1.46 -11.17
CA ILE A 115 8.11 -0.68 -10.05
C ILE A 115 8.29 -1.55 -8.80
N ILE A 116 7.29 -2.35 -8.45
CA ILE A 116 7.37 -3.23 -7.28
C ILE A 116 8.48 -4.27 -7.46
N ALA A 117 8.65 -4.83 -8.66
CA ALA A 117 9.73 -5.76 -8.96
C ALA A 117 11.10 -5.10 -8.81
N ASP A 118 11.28 -3.88 -9.32
CA ASP A 118 12.55 -3.14 -9.21
C ASP A 118 12.91 -2.88 -7.74
N VAL A 119 11.93 -2.49 -6.91
CA VAL A 119 12.13 -2.34 -5.46
C VAL A 119 12.50 -3.67 -4.79
N LEU A 120 11.79 -4.76 -5.11
CA LEU A 120 12.07 -6.08 -4.54
C LEU A 120 13.46 -6.58 -4.92
N VAL A 121 13.88 -6.42 -6.18
CA VAL A 121 15.21 -6.80 -6.66
C VAL A 121 16.28 -6.08 -5.84
N GLU A 122 16.15 -4.78 -5.63
CA GLU A 122 17.10 -4.02 -4.80
C GLU A 122 17.13 -4.54 -3.35
N LYS A 123 15.97 -4.79 -2.73
CA LYS A 123 15.92 -5.26 -1.33
C LYS A 123 16.47 -6.67 -1.18
N TYR A 124 16.21 -7.56 -2.13
CA TYR A 124 16.82 -8.89 -2.16
C TYR A 124 18.32 -8.82 -2.41
N GLN A 125 18.79 -7.95 -3.30
CA GLN A 125 20.23 -7.77 -3.54
C GLN A 125 20.95 -7.35 -2.26
N THR A 126 20.35 -6.44 -1.47
CA THR A 126 20.90 -6.04 -0.17
C THR A 126 21.07 -7.22 0.79
N LEU A 127 20.14 -8.20 0.77
CA LEU A 127 20.26 -9.42 1.57
C LEU A 127 21.38 -10.34 1.06
N LEU A 128 21.48 -10.51 -0.26
CA LEU A 128 22.53 -11.30 -0.89
C LEU A 128 23.93 -10.73 -0.57
N ASP A 129 24.07 -9.39 -0.59
CA ASP A 129 25.34 -8.70 -0.34
C ASP A 129 25.86 -8.92 1.09
N VAL A 130 24.98 -9.20 2.05
CA VAL A 130 25.35 -9.54 3.44
C VAL A 130 25.44 -11.05 3.68
N GLY A 131 25.38 -11.86 2.63
CA GLY A 131 25.56 -13.32 2.68
C GLY A 131 24.28 -14.12 2.97
N TRP A 132 23.10 -13.50 2.87
CA TRP A 132 21.85 -14.27 2.92
C TRP A 132 21.71 -15.13 1.65
N THR A 133 21.19 -16.34 1.81
CA THR A 133 20.87 -17.22 0.67
C THR A 133 19.39 -17.09 0.34
N LEU A 134 19.09 -16.61 -0.86
CA LEU A 134 17.72 -16.50 -1.37
C LEU A 134 17.43 -17.62 -2.37
N THR A 135 16.32 -18.31 -2.18
CA THR A 135 15.84 -19.36 -3.09
C THR A 135 14.68 -18.86 -3.95
N SER A 136 14.48 -19.46 -5.13
CA SER A 136 13.36 -19.10 -6.01
C SER A 136 11.99 -19.32 -5.36
N SER A 137 11.84 -20.34 -4.51
CA SER A 137 10.58 -20.62 -3.82
C SER A 137 10.24 -19.58 -2.74
N GLU A 138 11.26 -18.97 -2.12
CA GLU A 138 11.05 -17.84 -1.20
C GLU A 138 10.58 -16.61 -1.96
N VAL A 139 11.21 -16.29 -3.10
CA VAL A 139 10.78 -15.18 -3.97
C VAL A 139 9.34 -15.39 -4.44
N GLU A 140 8.99 -16.59 -4.91
CA GLU A 140 7.63 -16.93 -5.33
C GLU A 140 6.62 -16.77 -4.19
N ARG A 141 6.94 -17.30 -3.00
CA ARG A 141 6.10 -17.13 -1.79
C ARG A 141 5.88 -15.66 -1.47
N ASP A 142 6.94 -14.87 -1.51
CA ASP A 142 6.93 -13.47 -1.11
C ASP A 142 6.14 -12.60 -2.10
N VAL A 143 6.32 -12.83 -3.40
CA VAL A 143 5.52 -12.20 -4.46
C VAL A 143 4.04 -12.63 -4.36
N ASN A 144 3.76 -13.92 -4.14
CA ASN A 144 2.39 -14.42 -3.96
C ASN A 144 1.71 -13.77 -2.75
N ASN A 145 2.44 -13.57 -1.65
CA ASN A 145 1.93 -12.84 -0.49
C ASN A 145 1.57 -11.39 -0.85
N LEU A 146 2.48 -10.65 -1.49
CA LEU A 146 2.24 -9.26 -1.85
C LEU A 146 1.07 -9.07 -2.82
N PHE A 147 0.88 -9.98 -3.78
CA PHE A 147 -0.12 -9.84 -4.85
C PHE A 147 -1.44 -10.59 -4.62
N GLY A 148 -1.67 -11.12 -3.42
CA GLY A 148 -2.96 -11.71 -3.05
C GLY A 148 -2.98 -12.40 -1.69
N GLY A 149 -1.91 -13.15 -1.37
CA GLY A 149 -1.87 -13.96 -0.16
C GLY A 149 -2.01 -13.16 1.15
N ASN A 150 -1.47 -11.94 1.20
CA ASN A 150 -1.62 -11.05 2.36
C ASN A 150 -3.06 -10.58 2.54
N PHE A 151 -3.77 -10.30 1.44
CA PHE A 151 -5.17 -9.92 1.47
C PHE A 151 -6.03 -11.07 2.00
N ASP A 152 -5.88 -12.26 1.42
CA ASP A 152 -6.64 -13.44 1.83
C ASP A 152 -6.36 -13.82 3.28
N ARG A 153 -5.10 -13.78 3.71
CA ARG A 153 -4.71 -14.07 5.09
C ARG A 153 -5.28 -13.05 6.05
N PHE A 154 -5.25 -11.76 5.70
CA PHE A 154 -5.80 -10.72 6.57
C PHE A 154 -7.31 -10.87 6.74
N LEU A 155 -8.05 -11.18 5.67
CA LEU A 155 -9.50 -11.37 5.76
C LEU A 155 -9.90 -12.64 6.52
N ASN A 156 -9.23 -13.76 6.23
CA ASN A 156 -9.64 -15.07 6.73
C ASN A 156 -8.89 -15.53 8.00
N GLY A 157 -7.77 -14.90 8.35
CA GLY A 157 -7.04 -15.22 9.58
C GLY A 157 -7.83 -14.84 10.82
N ASN A 158 -7.71 -15.58 11.91
CA ASN A 158 -8.33 -15.20 13.19
C ASN A 158 -7.54 -14.07 13.86
#